data_AF-A0A7V8Z7N4-F1
#
_entry.id   AF-A0A7V8Z7N4-F1
#
_cell.length_a   1.000
_cell.length_b   1.000
_cell.length_c   1.000
_cell.angle_alpha   90.00
_cell.angle_beta   90.00
_cell.angle_gamma   90.00
#
_symmetry.space_group_name_H-M   'P 1'
#
loop_
_entity.id
_entity.type
_entity.pdbx_description
1 polymer ?
#
loop_
_entity_poly.entity_id
_entity_poly.type
_entity_poly.pdbx_seq_one_letter_code
_entity_poly.pdbx_strand_id
1 'polypeptide(L)'
;MKVAELGRETAFCKSCGSTMRTRAIIHILSTELFGESLILPDFPVRTDITGIGMSDWDGYALMLARKFNYKNTFYHQEPKLNITHIDPALEGRFDFVISSDVFEHVCPPVSVAFENVRKLLKPDGVLIFTVPYSKEKGTVEHFPESHDYQIIETDERHILKNTTKGGVSQVFENLVFHGGDGLTLEMRLFSESSLMEEFHRAKLNKLKIYKDSDFDHGIHWGVDWSLPMSVKAS
;
A
#
# COMPACT_ATOMS: atom_id res chain seq x y z
N MET A 1 -9.92 -26.59 4.03
CA MET A 1 -9.54 -25.34 4.71
C MET A 1 -10.79 -24.79 5.34
N LYS A 2 -10.79 -24.62 6.66
CA LYS A 2 -11.93 -23.97 7.36
C LYS A 2 -11.89 -22.48 7.05
N VAL A 3 -13.04 -21.80 7.06
CA VAL A 3 -13.11 -20.35 6.75
C VAL A 3 -12.21 -19.54 7.68
N ALA A 4 -12.10 -19.92 8.96
CA ALA A 4 -11.22 -19.28 9.94
C ALA A 4 -9.72 -19.43 9.67
N GLU A 5 -9.32 -20.32 8.75
CA GLU A 5 -7.91 -20.55 8.36
C GLU A 5 -7.54 -19.77 7.08
N LEU A 6 -8.50 -19.06 6.47
CA LEU A 6 -8.27 -18.25 5.29
C LEU A 6 -7.52 -16.96 5.67
N GLY A 7 -6.21 -16.97 5.48
CA GLY A 7 -5.36 -15.81 5.71
C GLY A 7 -5.23 -14.92 4.49
N ARG A 8 -5.00 -13.63 4.76
CA ARG A 8 -4.80 -12.55 3.77
C ARG A 8 -3.82 -12.90 2.64
N GLU A 9 -2.69 -13.51 2.99
CA GLU A 9 -1.66 -13.97 2.02
C GLU A 9 -1.71 -15.48 1.74
N THR A 10 -2.20 -16.30 2.68
CA THR A 10 -2.13 -17.76 2.59
C THR A 10 -3.29 -18.38 1.80
N ALA A 11 -4.41 -17.68 1.66
CA ALA A 11 -5.53 -18.12 0.85
C ALA A 11 -5.34 -17.74 -0.63
N PHE A 12 -4.43 -18.46 -1.29
CA PHE A 12 -4.10 -18.26 -2.69
C PHE A 12 -4.86 -19.20 -3.62
N CYS A 13 -5.12 -18.73 -4.84
CA CYS A 13 -5.66 -19.54 -5.92
C CYS A 13 -4.53 -20.36 -6.56
N LYS A 14 -4.68 -21.69 -6.61
CA LYS A 14 -3.67 -22.57 -7.22
C LYS A 14 -3.50 -22.39 -8.74
N SER A 15 -4.49 -21.79 -9.41
CA SER A 15 -4.46 -21.58 -10.87
C SER A 15 -3.75 -20.28 -11.25
N CYS A 16 -4.16 -19.15 -10.66
CA CYS A 16 -3.63 -17.84 -11.02
C CYS A 16 -2.66 -17.24 -9.99
N GLY A 17 -2.49 -17.87 -8.82
CA GLY A 17 -1.60 -17.37 -7.76
C GLY A 17 -2.18 -16.23 -6.92
N SER A 18 -3.36 -15.68 -7.27
CA SER A 18 -3.94 -14.55 -6.52
C SER A 18 -4.19 -14.91 -5.06
N THR A 19 -3.73 -14.08 -4.13
CA THR A 19 -4.08 -14.11 -2.70
C THR A 19 -5.39 -13.36 -2.44
N MET A 20 -5.95 -13.49 -1.23
CA MET A 20 -7.11 -12.69 -0.82
C MET A 20 -6.85 -11.19 -0.92
N ARG A 21 -5.65 -10.72 -0.52
CA ARG A 21 -5.26 -9.32 -0.68
C ARG A 21 -5.30 -8.88 -2.14
N THR A 22 -4.69 -9.64 -3.05
CA THR A 22 -4.67 -9.27 -4.48
C THR A 22 -6.07 -9.22 -5.08
N ARG A 23 -6.97 -10.12 -4.68
CA ARG A 23 -8.38 -10.09 -5.09
C ARG A 23 -9.11 -8.88 -4.51
N ALA A 24 -8.87 -8.54 -3.24
CA ALA A 24 -9.44 -7.35 -2.63
C ALA A 24 -9.00 -6.05 -3.32
N ILE A 25 -7.71 -5.91 -3.68
CA ILE A 25 -7.22 -4.76 -4.45
C ILE A 25 -8.00 -4.60 -5.76
N ILE A 26 -8.18 -5.69 -6.51
CA ILE A 26 -8.93 -5.67 -7.77
C ILE A 26 -10.41 -5.41 -7.57
N HIS A 27 -11.03 -6.01 -6.55
CA HIS A 27 -12.43 -5.74 -6.18
C HIS A 27 -12.66 -4.25 -5.89
N ILE A 28 -11.79 -3.64 -5.10
CA ILE A 28 -11.88 -2.21 -4.75
C ILE A 28 -11.69 -1.37 -6.00
N LEU A 29 -10.63 -1.62 -6.76
CA LEU A 29 -10.36 -0.88 -7.99
C LEU A 29 -11.55 -0.94 -8.97
N SER A 30 -12.11 -2.14 -9.16
CA SER A 30 -13.26 -2.37 -10.03
C SER A 30 -14.49 -1.60 -9.55
N THR A 31 -14.79 -1.70 -8.26
CA THR A 31 -15.92 -0.99 -7.65
C THR A 31 -15.78 0.53 -7.78
N GLU A 32 -14.56 1.05 -7.61
CA GLU A 32 -14.32 2.50 -7.67
C GLU A 32 -14.34 3.07 -9.09
N LEU A 33 -13.93 2.29 -10.09
CA LEU A 33 -13.92 2.70 -11.49
C LEU A 33 -15.24 2.42 -12.22
N PHE A 34 -15.92 1.32 -11.89
CA PHE A 34 -17.07 0.81 -12.65
C PHE A 34 -18.37 0.73 -11.85
N GLY A 35 -18.30 0.88 -10.52
CA GLY A 35 -19.47 0.77 -9.64
C GLY A 35 -19.87 -0.67 -9.32
N GLU A 36 -19.14 -1.67 -9.84
CA GLU A 36 -19.39 -3.10 -9.62
C GLU A 36 -18.07 -3.87 -9.48
N SER A 37 -18.11 -5.03 -8.82
CA SER A 37 -16.95 -5.90 -8.67
C SER A 37 -16.84 -6.84 -9.87
N LEU A 38 -16.02 -6.47 -10.84
CA LEU A 38 -15.59 -7.35 -11.94
C LEU A 38 -14.32 -8.12 -11.59
N ILE A 39 -14.17 -9.33 -12.12
CA ILE A 39 -12.86 -10.00 -12.17
C ILE A 39 -11.95 -9.33 -13.20
N LEU A 40 -10.63 -9.36 -12.96
CA LEU A 40 -9.66 -8.64 -13.79
C LEU A 40 -9.70 -8.98 -15.31
N PRO A 41 -9.95 -10.24 -15.74
CA PRO A 41 -10.11 -10.54 -17.16
C PRO A 41 -11.26 -9.78 -17.83
N ASP A 42 -12.33 -9.49 -17.07
CA ASP A 42 -13.57 -8.88 -17.57
C ASP A 42 -13.53 -7.35 -17.56
N PHE A 43 -12.46 -6.75 -17.03
CA PHE A 43 -12.26 -5.30 -17.11
C PHE A 43 -12.34 -4.84 -18.57
N PRO A 44 -13.06 -3.74 -18.88
CA PRO A 44 -13.03 -3.17 -20.22
C PRO A 44 -11.63 -2.63 -20.53
N VAL A 45 -11.26 -2.65 -21.82
CA VAL A 45 -10.05 -1.95 -22.26
C VAL A 45 -10.34 -0.45 -22.33
N ARG A 46 -9.64 0.33 -21.50
CA ARG A 46 -9.81 1.77 -21.30
C ARG A 46 -8.45 2.45 -21.17
N THR A 47 -7.77 2.64 -22.31
CA THR A 47 -6.44 3.28 -22.36
C THR A 47 -6.45 4.76 -21.97
N ASP A 48 -7.64 5.36 -21.86
CA ASP A 48 -7.84 6.70 -21.33
C ASP A 48 -7.72 6.77 -19.79
N ILE A 49 -7.93 5.64 -19.10
CA ILE A 49 -7.68 5.52 -17.66
C ILE A 49 -6.19 5.30 -17.44
N THR A 50 -5.58 6.15 -16.63
CA THR A 50 -4.15 6.13 -16.32
C THR A 50 -3.95 5.78 -14.84
N GLY A 51 -3.14 4.77 -14.56
CA GLY A 51 -2.90 4.28 -13.20
C GLY A 51 -1.43 4.05 -12.91
N ILE A 52 -1.07 4.09 -11.62
CA ILE A 52 0.29 3.80 -11.15
C ILE A 52 0.27 2.91 -9.91
N GLY A 53 1.18 1.94 -9.88
CA GLY A 53 1.36 0.99 -8.77
C GLY A 53 2.69 1.17 -8.05
N MET A 54 2.76 0.74 -6.79
CA MET A 54 3.98 0.76 -5.96
C MET A 54 4.36 -0.66 -5.58
N SER A 55 5.26 -1.27 -6.36
CA SER A 55 5.69 -2.66 -6.21
C SER A 55 4.53 -3.64 -6.24
N ASP A 56 3.55 -3.38 -7.11
CA ASP A 56 2.36 -4.20 -7.26
C ASP A 56 2.71 -5.62 -7.72
N TRP A 57 1.90 -6.61 -7.33
CA TRP A 57 2.11 -8.01 -7.72
C TRP A 57 1.94 -8.19 -9.24
N ASP A 58 2.95 -8.78 -9.88
CA ASP A 58 3.01 -8.95 -11.34
C ASP A 58 1.75 -9.60 -11.94
N GLY A 59 1.12 -10.52 -11.20
CA GLY A 59 -0.07 -11.22 -11.67
C GLY A 59 -1.23 -10.29 -12.03
N TYR A 60 -1.47 -9.21 -11.28
CA TYR A 60 -2.46 -8.21 -11.67
C TYR A 60 -1.85 -7.01 -12.42
N ALA A 61 -0.61 -6.61 -12.10
CA ALA A 61 0.03 -5.45 -12.72
C ALA A 61 0.15 -5.61 -14.25
N LEU A 62 0.56 -6.80 -14.73
CA LEU A 62 0.68 -7.09 -16.15
C LEU A 62 -0.68 -7.06 -16.88
N MET A 63 -1.74 -7.50 -16.20
CA MET A 63 -3.08 -7.49 -16.76
C MET A 63 -3.69 -6.09 -16.76
N LEU A 64 -3.46 -5.28 -15.71
CA LEU A 64 -3.85 -3.88 -15.68
C LEU A 64 -3.17 -3.08 -16.80
N ALA A 65 -1.89 -3.33 -17.09
CA ALA A 65 -1.18 -2.70 -18.22
C ALA A 65 -1.76 -3.06 -19.60
N ARG A 66 -2.51 -4.17 -19.71
CA ARG A 66 -3.23 -4.54 -20.94
C ARG A 66 -4.61 -3.89 -21.04
N LYS A 67 -5.20 -3.49 -19.91
CA LYS A 67 -6.54 -2.89 -19.83
C LYS A 67 -6.48 -1.37 -19.82
N PHE A 68 -5.49 -0.78 -19.16
CA PHE A 68 -5.37 0.66 -18.91
C PHE A 68 -3.98 1.17 -19.32
N ASN A 69 -3.80 2.49 -19.33
CA ASN A 69 -2.48 3.10 -19.32
C ASN A 69 -1.87 2.99 -17.92
N TYR A 70 -1.53 1.77 -17.51
CA TYR A 70 -1.05 1.45 -16.16
C TYR A 70 0.45 1.16 -16.14
N LYS A 71 1.13 1.69 -15.12
CA LYS A 71 2.56 1.48 -14.90
C LYS A 71 2.83 1.04 -13.46
N ASN A 72 3.40 -0.15 -13.28
CA ASN A 72 3.97 -0.55 -12.00
C ASN A 72 5.34 0.12 -11.80
N THR A 73 5.63 0.56 -10.59
CA THR A 73 6.89 1.26 -10.25
C THR A 73 7.50 0.69 -8.98
N PHE A 74 8.79 0.93 -8.76
CA PHE A 74 9.55 0.36 -7.65
C PHE A 74 10.38 1.42 -6.94
N TYR A 75 10.66 1.21 -5.66
CA TYR A 75 11.54 2.11 -4.91
C TYR A 75 13.03 1.92 -5.30
N HIS A 76 13.45 0.68 -5.55
CA HIS A 76 14.86 0.30 -5.68
C HIS A 76 15.35 0.15 -7.12
N GLN A 77 14.47 0.14 -8.12
CA GLN A 77 14.82 -0.09 -9.52
C GLN A 77 13.91 0.66 -10.49
N GLU A 78 14.30 0.72 -11.76
CA GLU A 78 13.44 1.24 -12.81
C GLU A 78 12.31 0.25 -13.16
N PRO A 79 11.09 0.72 -13.46
CA PRO A 79 10.67 2.12 -13.41
C PRO A 79 10.54 2.64 -11.97
N LYS A 80 11.25 3.72 -11.65
CA LYS A 80 11.40 4.14 -10.25
C LYS A 80 10.33 5.12 -9.79
N LEU A 81 9.84 4.94 -8.56
CA LEU A 81 9.05 5.92 -7.82
C LEU A 81 9.52 5.99 -6.37
N ASN A 82 9.95 7.19 -5.95
CA ASN A 82 10.11 7.50 -4.53
C ASN A 82 8.91 8.35 -4.09
N ILE A 83 7.98 7.78 -3.34
CA ILE A 83 6.75 8.50 -2.95
C ILE A 83 7.03 9.69 -2.01
N THR A 84 8.19 9.74 -1.36
CA THR A 84 8.61 10.89 -0.55
C THR A 84 9.16 12.05 -1.39
N HIS A 85 9.59 11.76 -2.64
CA HIS A 85 10.21 12.72 -3.56
C HIS A 85 9.75 12.42 -4.99
N ILE A 86 8.52 12.81 -5.30
CA ILE A 86 7.92 12.58 -6.63
C ILE A 86 8.48 13.56 -7.67
N ASP A 87 8.56 13.12 -8.93
CA ASP A 87 8.80 14.01 -10.07
C ASP A 87 7.59 14.93 -10.28
N PRO A 88 7.74 16.27 -10.27
CA PRO A 88 6.65 17.20 -10.55
C PRO A 88 5.91 16.93 -11.87
N ALA A 89 6.55 16.31 -12.86
CA ALA A 89 5.92 15.92 -14.12
C ALA A 89 4.87 14.79 -13.97
N LEU A 90 4.75 14.21 -12.79
CA LEU A 90 3.75 13.18 -12.45
C LEU A 90 2.51 13.75 -11.75
N GLU A 91 2.51 15.03 -11.37
CA GLU A 91 1.39 15.64 -10.66
C GLU A 91 0.11 15.70 -11.53
N GLY A 92 -1.02 15.32 -10.94
CA GLY A 92 -2.34 15.39 -11.55
C GLY A 92 -2.56 14.44 -12.73
N ARG A 93 -1.79 13.34 -12.82
CA ARG A 93 -1.78 12.46 -14.01
C ARG A 93 -2.59 11.18 -13.86
N PHE A 94 -2.89 10.75 -12.64
CA PHE A 94 -3.41 9.41 -12.41
C PHE A 94 -4.87 9.43 -11.98
N ASP A 95 -5.69 8.61 -12.63
CA ASP A 95 -7.07 8.33 -12.23
C ASP A 95 -7.11 7.41 -11.01
N PHE A 96 -6.09 6.55 -10.86
CA PHE A 96 -5.91 5.77 -9.65
C PHE A 96 -4.43 5.53 -9.30
N VAL A 97 -4.17 5.36 -8.00
CA VAL A 97 -2.89 4.92 -7.44
C VAL A 97 -3.14 3.65 -6.64
N ILE A 98 -2.31 2.62 -6.80
CA ILE A 98 -2.33 1.43 -5.94
C ILE A 98 -1.08 1.46 -5.06
N SER A 99 -1.29 1.33 -3.74
CA SER A 99 -0.23 1.20 -2.75
C SER A 99 -0.64 0.12 -1.75
N SER A 100 0.01 -1.04 -1.84
CA SER A 100 -0.29 -2.17 -0.96
C SER A 100 0.95 -2.55 -0.15
N ASP A 101 0.88 -2.30 1.16
CA ASP A 101 1.92 -2.60 2.16
C ASP A 101 3.25 -1.91 1.82
N VAL A 102 3.18 -0.58 1.67
CA VAL A 102 4.31 0.29 1.32
C VAL A 102 4.55 1.35 2.39
N PHE A 103 3.48 1.96 2.90
CA PHE A 103 3.56 3.19 3.71
C PHE A 103 4.07 2.94 5.13
N GLU A 104 3.94 1.73 5.64
CA GLU A 104 4.48 1.28 6.92
C GLU A 104 6.01 1.15 6.90
N HIS A 105 6.60 1.14 5.70
CA HIS A 105 8.05 1.09 5.49
C HIS A 105 8.67 2.47 5.16
N VAL A 106 7.84 3.49 4.96
CA VAL A 106 8.32 4.84 4.61
C VAL A 106 8.97 5.48 5.83
N CYS A 107 10.12 6.15 5.67
CA CYS A 107 10.74 6.87 6.78
C CYS A 107 9.87 8.05 7.26
N PRO A 108 9.87 8.40 8.56
CA PRO A 108 9.23 9.62 9.04
C PRO A 108 9.81 10.89 8.38
N PRO A 109 9.00 11.96 8.21
CA PRO A 109 7.56 12.03 8.46
C PRO A 109 6.76 11.41 7.32
N VAL A 110 5.87 10.47 7.64
CA VAL A 110 5.07 9.75 6.64
C VAL A 110 4.07 10.63 5.89
N SER A 111 3.65 11.75 6.50
CA SER A 111 2.70 12.69 5.90
C SER A 111 3.10 13.15 4.50
N VAL A 112 4.40 13.27 4.23
CA VAL A 112 4.92 13.66 2.91
C VAL A 112 4.49 12.66 1.83
N ALA A 113 4.44 11.36 2.15
CA ALA A 113 4.00 10.34 1.21
C ALA A 113 2.50 10.46 0.88
N PHE A 114 1.66 10.74 1.89
CA PHE A 114 0.22 10.97 1.68
C PHE A 114 -0.04 12.23 0.86
N GLU A 115 0.66 13.32 1.16
CA GLU A 115 0.60 14.57 0.40
C GLU A 115 1.01 14.37 -1.06
N ASN A 116 2.08 13.59 -1.29
CA ASN A 116 2.54 13.31 -2.65
C ASN A 116 1.59 12.38 -3.41
N VAL A 117 0.97 11.39 -2.76
CA VAL A 117 -0.13 10.63 -3.40
C VAL A 117 -1.25 11.55 -3.84
N ARG A 118 -1.66 12.51 -3.01
CA ARG A 118 -2.67 13.50 -3.41
C ARG A 118 -2.24 14.29 -4.65
N LYS A 119 -0.96 14.66 -4.75
CA LYS A 119 -0.44 15.38 -5.92
C LYS A 119 -0.42 14.52 -7.17
N LEU A 120 -0.14 13.22 -7.08
CA LEU A 120 -0.17 12.31 -8.23
C LEU A 120 -1.58 12.18 -8.84
N LEU A 121 -2.61 12.16 -7.99
CA LEU A 121 -4.00 11.96 -8.41
C LEU A 121 -4.58 13.18 -9.14
N LYS A 122 -5.33 12.89 -10.22
CA LYS A 122 -6.29 13.82 -10.84
C LYS A 122 -7.40 14.21 -9.84
N PRO A 123 -8.17 15.28 -10.11
CA PRO A 123 -9.46 15.48 -9.43
C PRO A 123 -10.32 14.22 -9.50
N ASP A 124 -10.97 13.86 -8.39
CA ASP A 124 -11.75 12.62 -8.19
C ASP A 124 -10.98 11.29 -8.38
N GLY A 125 -9.66 11.33 -8.59
CA GLY A 125 -8.82 10.15 -8.63
C GLY A 125 -8.81 9.39 -7.31
N VAL A 126 -8.57 8.08 -7.34
CA VAL A 126 -8.69 7.19 -6.18
C VAL A 126 -7.37 6.53 -5.79
N LEU A 127 -7.06 6.55 -4.50
CA LEU A 127 -6.03 5.70 -3.91
C LEU A 127 -6.65 4.38 -3.46
N ILE A 128 -6.09 3.26 -3.92
CA ILE A 128 -6.36 1.91 -3.41
C ILE A 128 -5.23 1.56 -2.44
N PHE A 129 -5.57 1.36 -1.17
CA PHE A 129 -4.60 1.40 -0.08
C PHE A 129 -4.69 0.20 0.86
N THR A 130 -3.55 -0.40 1.17
CA THR A 130 -3.41 -1.34 2.30
C THR A 130 -2.15 -1.05 3.08
N VAL A 131 -2.25 -1.15 4.40
CA VAL A 131 -1.14 -1.21 5.35
C VAL A 131 -1.60 -2.03 6.58
N PRO A 132 -0.67 -2.62 7.34
CA PRO A 132 -0.96 -3.07 8.69
C PRO A 132 -1.42 -1.88 9.55
N TYR A 133 -2.57 -2.04 10.20
CA TYR A 133 -3.01 -1.09 11.22
C TYR A 133 -3.81 -1.77 12.32
N SER A 134 -3.82 -1.16 13.51
CA SER A 134 -4.60 -1.60 14.66
C SER A 134 -5.79 -0.66 14.95
N LYS A 135 -6.68 -1.10 15.84
CA LYS A 135 -7.75 -0.27 16.42
C LYS A 135 -7.31 0.54 17.64
N GLU A 136 -6.05 0.41 18.04
CA GLU A 136 -5.50 1.14 19.18
C GLU A 136 -5.40 2.63 18.90
N LYS A 137 -5.18 3.43 19.95
CA LYS A 137 -5.03 4.87 19.81
C LYS A 137 -3.60 5.22 19.40
N GLY A 138 -3.48 5.73 18.18
CA GLY A 138 -2.25 6.31 17.64
C GLY A 138 -1.34 5.30 16.93
N THR A 139 -0.60 5.81 15.94
CA THR A 139 0.44 5.06 15.24
C THR A 139 1.64 4.83 16.15
N VAL A 140 2.17 3.60 16.14
CA VAL A 140 3.43 3.26 16.78
C VAL A 140 4.54 3.46 15.77
N GLU A 141 5.35 4.52 15.93
CA GLU A 141 6.60 4.70 15.19
C GLU A 141 7.72 3.95 15.90
N HIS A 142 8.32 2.96 15.23
CA HIS A 142 9.42 2.18 15.80
C HIS A 142 10.73 2.99 15.80
N PHE A 143 10.90 3.87 14.81
CA PHE A 143 12.11 4.67 14.61
C PHE A 143 11.78 6.15 14.33
N PRO A 144 11.20 6.89 15.31
CA PRO A 144 10.68 8.25 15.08
C PRO A 144 11.75 9.28 14.69
N GLU A 145 13.02 9.04 15.04
CA GLU A 145 14.16 9.90 14.72
C GLU A 145 15.03 9.35 13.58
N SER A 146 14.50 8.41 12.78
CA SER A 146 15.20 7.85 11.63
C SER A 146 15.60 8.94 10.63
N HIS A 147 16.86 8.93 10.20
CA HIS A 147 17.39 9.92 9.26
C HIS A 147 18.46 9.32 8.34
N ASP A 148 19.60 8.89 8.89
CA ASP A 148 20.66 8.21 8.13
C ASP A 148 20.92 6.85 8.79
N TYR A 149 20.25 5.81 8.29
CA TYR A 149 20.31 4.49 8.87
C TYR A 149 20.85 3.44 7.91
N GLN A 150 21.48 2.43 8.49
CA GLN A 150 21.87 1.21 7.80
C GLN A 150 21.37 0.00 8.58
N ILE A 151 20.97 -1.04 7.85
CA ILE A 151 20.72 -2.36 8.41
C ILE A 151 21.99 -3.18 8.25
N ILE A 152 22.49 -3.71 9.36
CA ILE A 152 23.64 -4.62 9.40
C ILE A 152 23.10 -6.03 9.62
N GLU A 153 23.39 -6.92 8.68
CA GLU A 153 23.15 -8.35 8.84
C GLU A 153 24.36 -8.97 9.54
N THR A 154 24.08 -9.75 10.59
CA THR A 154 25.04 -10.64 11.24
C THR A 154 24.50 -12.07 11.17
N ASP A 155 25.35 -13.08 11.43
CA ASP A 155 24.97 -14.50 11.34
C ASP A 155 23.75 -14.88 12.21
N GLU A 156 23.43 -14.07 13.23
CA GLU A 156 22.35 -14.34 14.18
C GLU A 156 21.21 -13.30 14.17
N ARG A 157 21.44 -12.06 13.71
CA ARG A 157 20.46 -10.93 13.83
C ARG A 157 20.66 -9.82 12.81
N HIS A 158 19.58 -9.07 12.56
CA HIS A 158 19.59 -7.77 11.89
C HIS A 158 19.65 -6.62 12.91
N ILE A 159 20.54 -5.66 12.70
CA ILE A 159 20.72 -4.49 13.57
C ILE A 159 20.51 -3.22 12.74
N LEU A 160 19.68 -2.30 13.21
CA LEU A 160 19.55 -0.97 12.62
C LEU A 160 20.46 0.00 13.37
N LYS A 161 21.41 0.60 12.67
CA LYS A 161 22.19 1.74 13.17
C LYS A 161 21.66 3.00 12.51
N ASN A 162 21.21 3.98 13.29
CA ASN A 162 20.72 5.27 12.82
C ASN A 162 21.59 6.41 13.36
N THR A 163 21.82 7.42 12.54
CA THR A 163 22.29 8.73 12.98
C THR A 163 21.15 9.72 12.82
N THR A 164 20.63 10.25 13.93
CA THR A 164 19.55 11.23 13.89
C THR A 164 20.00 12.50 13.17
N LYS A 165 19.04 13.36 12.79
CA LYS A 165 19.35 14.67 12.23
C LYS A 165 20.23 15.54 13.14
N GLY A 166 20.16 15.31 14.46
CA GLY A 166 21.02 15.98 15.46
C GLY A 166 22.40 15.35 15.62
N GLY A 167 22.73 14.29 14.86
CA GLY A 167 24.01 13.58 14.95
C GLY A 167 24.08 12.52 16.06
N VAL A 168 22.96 12.18 16.70
CA VAL A 168 22.92 11.17 17.76
C VAL A 168 22.91 9.78 17.15
N SER A 169 23.84 8.92 17.57
CA SER A 169 23.85 7.51 17.17
C SER A 169 22.81 6.72 17.97
N GLN A 170 22.02 5.90 17.28
CA GLN A 170 21.03 4.99 17.85
C GLN A 170 21.23 3.58 17.28
N VAL A 171 20.95 2.56 18.08
CA VAL A 171 21.07 1.15 17.69
C VAL A 171 19.80 0.41 18.12
N PHE A 172 19.22 -0.35 17.20
CA PHE A 172 18.01 -1.14 17.43
C PHE A 172 18.23 -2.59 16.97
N GLU A 173 17.81 -3.55 17.80
CA GLU A 173 18.02 -4.99 17.56
C GLU A 173 16.71 -5.77 17.38
N ASN A 174 15.59 -5.20 17.82
CA ASN A 174 14.27 -5.83 17.72
C ASN A 174 13.55 -5.33 16.47
N LEU A 175 14.11 -5.64 15.31
CA LEU A 175 13.56 -5.22 14.02
C LEU A 175 12.40 -6.12 13.61
N VAL A 176 11.34 -5.52 13.10
CA VAL A 176 10.21 -6.24 12.50
C VAL A 176 10.36 -6.14 10.98
N PHE A 177 10.40 -7.28 10.31
CA PHE A 177 10.40 -7.35 8.86
C PHE A 177 9.17 -8.09 8.39
N HIS A 178 8.54 -7.56 7.36
CA HIS A 178 7.50 -8.23 6.59
C HIS A 178 7.46 -7.66 5.17
N GLY A 179 6.72 -8.31 4.29
CA GLY A 179 6.74 -8.03 2.85
C GLY A 179 7.03 -9.29 2.03
N GLY A 180 6.86 -9.20 0.70
CA GLY A 180 7.01 -10.30 -0.27
C GLY A 180 8.46 -10.75 -0.50
N ASP A 181 8.89 -10.84 -1.76
CA ASP A 181 10.21 -11.39 -2.18
C ASP A 181 11.45 -10.61 -1.66
N GLY A 182 11.29 -9.70 -0.70
CA GLY A 182 12.36 -9.01 0.04
C GLY A 182 11.93 -8.65 1.46
N LEU A 183 12.84 -8.79 2.42
CA LEU A 183 12.66 -8.34 3.81
C LEU A 183 12.62 -6.80 3.82
N THR A 184 11.45 -6.20 4.02
CA THR A 184 11.32 -4.76 4.17
C THR A 184 11.06 -4.42 5.64
N LEU A 185 11.86 -3.49 6.17
CA LEU A 185 11.77 -3.08 7.57
C LEU A 185 10.46 -2.34 7.83
N GLU A 186 9.67 -2.80 8.81
CA GLU A 186 8.53 -2.05 9.32
C GLU A 186 9.04 -0.83 10.10
N MET A 187 8.71 0.37 9.62
CA MET A 187 9.03 1.63 10.32
C MET A 187 7.96 1.98 11.35
N ARG A 188 6.73 1.52 11.13
CA ARG A 188 5.56 1.83 11.97
C ARG A 188 4.46 0.78 11.87
N LEU A 189 3.64 0.70 12.92
CA LEU A 189 2.31 0.12 12.87
C LEU A 189 1.27 1.23 12.97
N PHE A 190 0.47 1.42 11.93
CA PHE A 190 -0.56 2.45 11.93
C PHE A 190 -1.68 2.17 12.94
N SER A 191 -2.38 3.22 13.36
CA SER A 191 -3.76 3.10 13.84
C SER A 191 -4.74 3.56 12.79
N GLU A 192 -5.96 3.01 12.84
CA GLU A 192 -7.05 3.46 11.97
C GLU A 192 -7.32 4.97 12.12
N SER A 193 -7.31 5.49 13.35
CA SER A 193 -7.53 6.92 13.62
C SER A 193 -6.46 7.81 13.00
N SER A 194 -5.18 7.43 13.10
CA SER A 194 -4.09 8.21 12.52
C SER A 194 -4.10 8.14 10.99
N LEU A 195 -4.50 7.01 10.39
CA LEU A 195 -4.70 6.94 8.93
C LEU A 195 -5.77 7.93 8.48
N MET A 196 -6.90 8.01 9.18
CA MET A 196 -7.95 8.98 8.87
C MET A 196 -7.43 10.43 8.95
N GLU A 197 -6.60 10.75 9.95
CA GLU A 197 -5.97 12.06 10.11
C GLU A 197 -4.99 12.37 8.97
N GLU A 198 -4.16 11.41 8.55
CA GLU A 198 -3.22 11.59 7.43
C GLU A 198 -3.95 11.77 6.10
N PHE A 199 -5.00 11.00 5.83
CA PHE A 199 -5.84 11.18 4.66
C PHE A 199 -6.49 12.57 4.64
N HIS A 200 -7.06 12.99 5.78
CA HIS A 200 -7.66 14.31 5.90
C HIS A 200 -6.64 15.44 5.67
N ARG A 201 -5.47 15.35 6.30
CA ARG A 201 -4.36 16.30 6.14
C ARG A 201 -3.93 16.42 4.67
N ALA A 202 -3.84 15.29 3.97
CA ALA A 202 -3.50 15.23 2.56
C ALA A 202 -4.66 15.58 1.62
N LYS A 203 -5.83 16.00 2.12
CA LYS A 203 -7.04 16.31 1.33
C LYS A 203 -7.56 15.12 0.51
N LEU A 204 -7.41 13.93 1.05
CA LEU A 204 -8.01 12.68 0.58
C LEU A 204 -9.22 12.38 1.48
N ASN A 205 -10.38 12.98 1.19
CA ASN A 205 -11.46 13.07 2.18
C ASN A 205 -12.58 12.04 2.02
N LYS A 206 -12.67 11.36 0.87
CA LYS A 206 -13.74 10.37 0.61
C LYS A 206 -13.22 8.95 0.92
N LEU A 207 -13.01 8.66 2.20
CA LEU A 207 -12.55 7.36 2.69
C LEU A 207 -13.68 6.32 2.69
N LYS A 208 -13.37 5.12 2.21
CA LYS A 208 -14.17 3.90 2.38
C LYS A 208 -13.28 2.76 2.85
N ILE A 209 -13.66 2.14 3.96
CA ILE A 209 -13.02 0.91 4.49
C ILE A 209 -13.86 -0.29 4.05
N TYR A 210 -13.23 -1.27 3.39
CA TYR A 210 -13.90 -2.44 2.85
C TYR A 210 -13.94 -3.57 3.88
N LYS A 211 -14.95 -3.52 4.75
CA LYS A 211 -15.15 -4.47 5.86
C LYS A 211 -15.98 -5.70 5.50
N ASP A 212 -16.76 -5.61 4.43
CA ASP A 212 -17.67 -6.69 4.04
C ASP A 212 -16.90 -7.76 3.25
N SER A 213 -17.24 -9.03 3.50
CA SER A 213 -16.71 -10.15 2.70
C SER A 213 -17.42 -10.21 1.34
N ASP A 214 -16.69 -10.57 0.31
CA ASP A 214 -17.20 -10.83 -1.04
C ASP A 214 -16.79 -12.26 -1.43
N PHE A 215 -17.62 -13.23 -1.04
CA PHE A 215 -17.32 -14.65 -1.22
C PHE A 215 -17.31 -15.05 -2.69
N ASP A 216 -18.10 -14.39 -3.55
CA ASP A 216 -18.15 -14.66 -4.98
C ASP A 216 -16.79 -14.34 -5.64
N HIS A 217 -16.07 -13.36 -5.10
CA HIS A 217 -14.71 -13.00 -5.50
C HIS A 217 -13.63 -13.55 -4.56
N GLY A 218 -14.00 -14.48 -3.66
CA GLY A 218 -13.07 -15.14 -2.74
C GLY A 218 -12.40 -14.18 -1.75
N ILE A 219 -13.10 -13.15 -1.29
CA ILE A 219 -12.67 -12.18 -0.30
C ILE A 219 -13.44 -12.43 1.01
N HIS A 220 -12.70 -12.50 2.09
CA HIS A 220 -13.22 -12.69 3.44
C HIS A 220 -12.34 -11.96 4.44
N TRP A 221 -12.91 -11.45 5.52
CA TRP A 221 -12.12 -10.82 6.58
C TRP A 221 -12.42 -11.55 7.88
N GLY A 222 -11.41 -12.27 8.40
CA GLY A 222 -11.48 -12.92 9.71
C GLY A 222 -11.17 -11.97 10.87
N VAL A 223 -10.81 -10.72 10.57
CA VAL A 223 -10.45 -9.65 11.50
C VAL A 223 -11.07 -8.34 11.03
N ASP A 224 -11.22 -7.37 11.92
CA ASP A 224 -11.81 -6.05 11.63
C ASP A 224 -10.77 -4.91 11.57
N TRP A 225 -9.47 -5.24 11.59
CA TRP A 225 -8.33 -4.34 11.42
C TRP A 225 -7.49 -4.71 10.19
N SER A 226 -6.54 -3.85 9.79
CA SER A 226 -5.76 -4.02 8.55
C SER A 226 -6.61 -4.25 7.29
N LEU A 227 -7.83 -3.72 7.28
CA LEU A 227 -8.76 -3.83 6.15
C LEU A 227 -8.34 -2.90 5.02
N PRO A 228 -8.54 -3.30 3.76
CA PRO A 228 -8.18 -2.46 2.63
C PRO A 228 -9.13 -1.26 2.50
N MET A 229 -8.61 -0.16 1.95
CA MET A 229 -9.31 1.11 1.86
C MET A 229 -9.29 1.66 0.43
N SER A 230 -10.32 2.42 0.06
CA SER A 230 -10.25 3.39 -1.03
C SER A 230 -10.37 4.81 -0.47
N VAL A 231 -9.63 5.75 -1.06
CA VAL A 231 -9.73 7.17 -0.68
C VAL A 231 -9.67 8.04 -1.92
N LYS A 232 -10.74 8.81 -2.20
CA LYS A 232 -10.73 9.72 -3.36
C LYS A 232 -10.18 11.09 -3.02
N ALA A 233 -9.46 11.66 -3.99
CA ALA A 233 -9.12 13.06 -4.03
C ALA A 233 -10.40 13.91 -4.08
N SER A 234 -10.41 14.99 -3.31
CA SER A 234 -11.42 16.06 -3.41
C SER A 234 -10.99 17.13 -4.40
#